data_AF-A0A3S8VTI6-F1
#
_entry.id   AF-A0A3S8VTI6-F1
#
_cell.length_a   1.000
_cell.length_b   1.000
_cell.length_c   1.000
_cell.angle_alpha   90.00
_cell.angle_beta   90.00
_cell.angle_gamma   90.00
#
_symmetry.space_group_name_H-M   'P 1'
#
loop_
_entity.id
_entity.type
_entity.pdbx_description
1 polymer ?
#
loop_
_entity_poly.entity_id
_entity_poly.type
_entity_poly.pdbx_seq_one_letter_code
_entity_poly.pdbx_strand_id
1 'polypeptide(L)'
;MDLAGADLMTTAQTCPRRTHEMGPWEREEGLDSWTTGHGVIGQDSVGLSCSFCGSLHPDKFMALVREGWIVGPTDKTYKVYLSRPLTDEEKAQRKERWMAGFSPEEIQATASKRGETPEQAKAALETAYELQVAQLEGAHTEAKFYFQHLSEDQRREFVDLYNSRQMKVGYPGHFYQPPFFMRPVPGTRKQEERE
;
A
#
# COMPACT_ATOMS: atom_id res chain seq x y z
N MET A 1 -16.46 -17.65 5.69
CA MET A 1 -16.76 -18.32 4.41
C MET A 1 -15.43 -18.57 3.74
N ASP A 2 -14.92 -19.79 3.84
CA ASP A 2 -13.66 -20.19 3.21
C ASP A 2 -13.86 -20.26 1.68
N LEU A 3 -13.32 -19.26 0.97
CA LEU A 3 -13.14 -19.31 -0.49
C LEU A 3 -11.90 -20.15 -0.88
N ALA A 4 -11.41 -21.00 0.01
CA ALA A 4 -10.09 -21.63 -0.07
C ALA A 4 -10.02 -22.89 -0.96
N GLY A 5 -11.01 -23.17 -1.81
CA GLY A 5 -11.02 -24.43 -2.57
C GLY A 5 -11.78 -24.43 -3.90
N ALA A 6 -12.30 -23.29 -4.35
CA ALA A 6 -12.71 -23.20 -5.76
C ALA A 6 -11.43 -23.08 -6.57
N ASP A 7 -11.11 -24.12 -7.34
CA ASP A 7 -10.12 -24.10 -8.41
C ASP A 7 -10.35 -22.82 -9.22
N LEU A 8 -9.57 -21.78 -8.94
CA LEU A 8 -9.65 -20.49 -9.63
C LEU A 8 -9.05 -20.72 -11.01
N MET A 9 -9.81 -21.43 -11.85
CA MET A 9 -9.48 -21.60 -13.24
C MET A 9 -9.27 -20.23 -13.83
N THR A 10 -8.18 -20.12 -14.59
CA THR A 10 -7.80 -18.97 -15.39
C THR A 10 -9.02 -18.41 -16.11
N THR A 11 -9.65 -17.38 -15.56
CA THR A 11 -10.88 -16.82 -16.11
C THR A 11 -10.49 -15.78 -17.14
N ALA A 12 -10.99 -15.94 -18.37
CA ALA A 12 -10.81 -14.96 -19.43
C ALA A 12 -11.45 -13.63 -19.05
N GLN A 13 -10.81 -12.53 -19.43
CA GLN A 13 -11.25 -11.16 -19.21
C GLN A 13 -10.67 -10.23 -20.29
N THR A 14 -11.08 -8.98 -20.26
CA THR A 14 -10.44 -7.91 -21.02
C THR A 14 -9.89 -6.91 -20.02
N CYS A 15 -8.57 -6.74 -19.97
CA CYS A 15 -7.96 -5.75 -19.11
C CYS A 15 -8.43 -4.34 -19.52
N PRO A 16 -8.98 -3.53 -18.61
CA PRO A 16 -9.43 -2.17 -18.96
C PRO A 16 -8.31 -1.29 -19.54
N ARG A 17 -7.04 -1.56 -19.20
CA ARG A 17 -5.91 -0.84 -19.78
C ARG A 17 -5.69 -1.19 -21.25
N ARG A 18 -6.01 -2.41 -21.68
CA ARG A 18 -5.90 -2.83 -23.09
C ARG A 18 -6.78 -1.96 -23.99
N THR A 19 -8.00 -1.68 -23.55
CA THR A 19 -8.99 -0.91 -24.31
C THR A 19 -8.77 0.59 -24.22
N HIS A 20 -8.37 1.11 -23.05
CA HIS A 20 -8.31 2.55 -22.81
C HIS A 20 -6.94 3.20 -23.03
N GLU A 21 -5.86 2.42 -23.11
CA GLU A 21 -4.52 2.95 -23.32
C GLU A 21 -4.01 2.76 -24.75
N MET A 22 -3.16 3.70 -25.18
CA MET A 22 -2.53 3.67 -26.49
C MET A 22 -1.29 2.78 -26.48
N GLY A 23 -1.23 1.83 -27.40
CA GLY A 23 -0.04 1.02 -27.63
C GLY A 23 -0.21 0.01 -28.76
N PRO A 24 0.86 -0.73 -29.12
CA PRO A 24 0.93 -1.59 -30.29
C PRO A 24 0.29 -2.97 -30.06
N TRP A 25 -0.66 -3.10 -29.13
CA TRP A 25 -1.31 -4.35 -28.78
C TRP A 25 -2.70 -4.46 -29.38
N GLU A 26 -3.14 -5.71 -29.56
CA GLU A 26 -4.49 -6.05 -30.00
C GLU A 26 -5.56 -5.59 -29.00
N ARG A 27 -6.69 -5.09 -29.51
CA ARG A 27 -7.79 -4.49 -28.72
C ARG A 27 -9.08 -5.30 -28.83
N GLU A 28 -8.98 -6.62 -28.76
CA GLU A 28 -10.15 -7.50 -28.72
C GLU A 28 -10.53 -7.88 -27.29
N GLU A 29 -11.77 -8.35 -27.12
CA GLU A 29 -12.30 -8.83 -25.84
C GLU A 29 -11.79 -10.24 -25.51
N GLY A 30 -11.64 -10.54 -24.21
CA GLY A 30 -11.28 -11.89 -23.75
C GLY A 30 -9.82 -12.29 -23.98
N LEU A 31 -8.95 -11.36 -24.38
CA LEU A 31 -7.53 -11.62 -24.64
C LEU A 31 -6.68 -11.75 -23.37
N ASP A 32 -7.23 -11.37 -22.22
CA ASP A 32 -6.52 -11.34 -20.95
C ASP A 32 -7.09 -12.39 -20.01
N SER A 33 -6.36 -12.67 -18.94
CA SER A 33 -6.79 -13.64 -17.95
C SER A 33 -6.26 -13.28 -16.57
N TRP A 34 -6.80 -13.96 -15.56
CA TRP A 34 -6.27 -13.92 -14.19
C TRP A 34 -5.36 -15.12 -13.98
N THR A 35 -4.06 -14.89 -13.84
CA THR A 35 -3.02 -15.92 -13.75
C THR A 35 -1.97 -15.57 -12.70
N THR A 36 -1.16 -16.55 -12.30
CA THR A 36 0.10 -16.31 -11.58
C THR A 36 1.21 -15.94 -12.58
N GLY A 37 2.28 -15.32 -12.11
CA GLY A 37 3.50 -15.03 -12.87
C GLY A 37 3.54 -13.67 -13.58
N HIS A 38 2.48 -12.86 -13.50
CA HIS A 38 2.38 -11.58 -14.23
C HIS A 38 2.39 -10.33 -13.33
N GLY A 39 2.48 -10.50 -12.00
CA GLY A 39 2.47 -9.42 -11.01
C GLY A 39 3.84 -8.80 -10.73
N VAL A 40 3.93 -8.02 -9.64
CA VAL A 40 5.25 -7.69 -9.06
C VAL A 40 5.88 -8.95 -8.45
N ILE A 41 7.20 -8.95 -8.23
CA ILE A 41 7.89 -10.07 -7.60
C ILE A 41 7.21 -10.40 -6.26
N GLY A 42 6.80 -11.65 -6.08
CA GLY A 42 6.10 -12.12 -4.88
C GLY A 42 4.57 -12.01 -4.93
N GLN A 43 3.97 -11.33 -5.92
CA GLN A 43 2.51 -11.17 -5.99
C GLN A 43 1.76 -12.50 -6.15
N ASP A 44 2.42 -13.54 -6.65
CA ASP A 44 1.82 -14.87 -6.84
C ASP A 44 1.42 -15.55 -5.53
N SER A 45 2.10 -15.25 -4.42
CA SER A 45 1.69 -15.71 -3.09
C SER A 45 0.49 -14.93 -2.54
N VAL A 46 0.19 -13.76 -3.12
CA VAL A 46 -0.91 -12.88 -2.71
C VAL A 46 -2.19 -13.24 -3.47
N GLY A 47 -2.09 -13.51 -4.78
CA GLY A 47 -3.22 -13.96 -5.57
C GLY A 47 -3.03 -13.81 -7.08
N LEU A 48 -4.08 -14.12 -7.84
CA LEU A 48 -4.06 -14.01 -9.30
C LEU A 48 -3.86 -12.56 -9.75
N SER A 49 -3.20 -12.42 -10.89
CA SER A 49 -2.82 -11.17 -11.51
C SER A 49 -3.34 -11.11 -12.95
N CYS A 50 -3.69 -9.92 -13.42
CA CYS A 50 -4.06 -9.71 -14.81
C CYS A 50 -2.84 -9.99 -15.70
N SER A 51 -2.97 -10.91 -16.66
CA SER A 51 -1.88 -11.32 -17.56
C SER A 51 -1.31 -10.17 -18.40
N PHE A 52 -2.09 -9.11 -18.64
CA PHE A 52 -1.67 -7.93 -19.39
C PHE A 52 -0.95 -6.88 -18.54
N CYS A 53 -1.61 -6.34 -17.51
CA CYS A 53 -1.06 -5.21 -16.75
C CYS A 53 -0.42 -5.60 -15.41
N GLY A 54 -0.58 -6.85 -14.98
CA GLY A 54 -0.10 -7.36 -13.70
C GLY A 54 -0.84 -6.82 -12.48
N SER A 55 -2.06 -6.28 -12.64
CA SER A 55 -2.91 -5.90 -11.51
C SER A 55 -3.30 -7.13 -10.71
N LEU A 56 -3.30 -7.06 -9.38
CA LEU A 56 -3.96 -8.05 -8.53
C LEU A 56 -5.47 -8.14 -8.89
N HIS A 57 -6.07 -9.32 -8.74
CA HIS A 57 -7.51 -9.53 -8.90
C HIS A 57 -8.31 -8.57 -8.01
N PRO A 58 -9.37 -7.91 -8.51
CA PRO A 58 -10.11 -6.89 -7.76
C PRO A 58 -10.73 -7.41 -6.46
N ASP A 59 -11.30 -8.63 -6.46
CA ASP A 59 -11.88 -9.20 -5.24
C ASP A 59 -10.82 -9.49 -4.18
N LYS A 60 -9.65 -9.98 -4.60
CA LYS A 60 -8.53 -10.21 -3.68
C LYS A 60 -8.00 -8.89 -3.15
N PHE A 61 -7.86 -7.87 -4.00
CA PHE A 61 -7.51 -6.52 -3.57
C PHE A 61 -8.45 -5.99 -2.48
N MET A 62 -9.77 -6.01 -2.72
CA MET A 62 -10.75 -5.54 -1.73
C MET A 62 -10.72 -6.36 -0.43
N ALA A 63 -10.53 -7.68 -0.51
CA ALA A 63 -10.37 -8.53 0.67
C ALA A 63 -9.15 -8.12 1.51
N LEU A 64 -7.99 -7.91 0.88
CA LEU A 64 -6.77 -7.50 1.58
C LEU A 64 -6.92 -6.12 2.24
N VAL A 65 -7.57 -5.17 1.55
CA VAL A 65 -7.88 -3.85 2.13
C VAL A 65 -8.73 -4.00 3.40
N ARG A 66 -9.75 -4.87 3.38
CA ARG A 66 -10.56 -5.18 4.57
C ARG A 66 -9.79 -5.88 5.68
N GLU A 67 -8.84 -6.75 5.33
CA GLU A 67 -7.92 -7.41 6.27
C GLU A 67 -6.90 -6.43 6.89
N GLY A 68 -6.90 -5.16 6.47
CA GLY A 68 -6.01 -4.15 6.98
C GLY A 68 -4.60 -4.21 6.37
N TRP A 69 -4.48 -4.73 5.14
CA TRP A 69 -3.29 -4.47 4.33
C TRP A 69 -3.15 -2.98 4.06
N ILE A 70 -1.90 -2.56 3.94
CA ILE A 70 -1.54 -1.16 3.80
C ILE A 70 -1.58 -0.81 2.33
N VAL A 71 -2.48 0.09 1.98
CA VAL A 71 -2.52 0.70 0.65
C VAL A 71 -1.47 1.80 0.61
N GLY A 72 -0.46 1.63 -0.23
CA GLY A 72 0.62 2.59 -0.35
C GLY A 72 0.12 3.96 -0.80
N PRO A 73 0.67 5.07 -0.25
CA PRO A 73 0.41 6.39 -0.80
C PRO A 73 0.88 6.41 -2.26
N THR A 74 0.17 7.16 -3.11
CA THR A 74 0.48 7.22 -4.53
C THR A 74 0.28 8.64 -5.04
N ASP A 75 1.17 9.06 -5.94
CA ASP A 75 1.03 10.25 -6.77
C ASP A 75 0.26 9.95 -8.07
N LYS A 76 -0.18 8.70 -8.26
CA LYS A 76 -0.86 8.22 -9.46
C LYS A 76 -2.31 7.91 -9.14
N THR A 77 -3.22 8.63 -9.81
CA THR A 77 -4.67 8.46 -9.68
C THR A 77 -5.20 7.11 -10.15
N TYR A 78 -4.38 6.29 -10.82
CA TYR A 78 -4.80 5.06 -11.51
C TYR A 78 -4.19 3.77 -10.94
N LYS A 79 -3.23 3.84 -10.00
CA LYS A 79 -2.62 2.64 -9.42
C LYS A 79 -2.13 2.84 -7.99
N VAL A 80 -2.10 1.75 -7.25
CA VAL A 80 -1.51 1.65 -5.90
C VAL A 80 -0.69 0.37 -5.77
N TYR A 81 0.10 0.34 -4.71
CA TYR A 81 0.79 -0.86 -4.25
C TYR A 81 0.23 -1.26 -2.89
N LEU A 82 0.25 -2.55 -2.58
CA LEU A 82 -0.14 -3.07 -1.28
C LEU A 82 1.05 -3.72 -0.60
N SER A 83 1.04 -3.60 0.72
CA SER A 83 1.97 -4.26 1.60
C SER A 83 1.18 -4.90 2.74
N ARG A 84 1.55 -6.13 3.11
CA ARG A 84 1.03 -6.70 4.35
C ARG A 84 1.51 -5.89 5.55
N PRO A 85 0.72 -5.83 6.63
CA PRO A 85 1.21 -5.31 7.90
C PRO A 85 2.33 -6.21 8.41
N LEU A 86 3.33 -5.59 9.05
CA LEU A 86 4.36 -6.32 9.78
C LEU A 86 3.76 -6.94 11.06
N THR A 87 4.26 -8.12 11.43
CA THR A 87 4.01 -8.69 12.76
C THR A 87 4.80 -7.93 13.82
N ASP A 88 4.39 -8.02 15.09
CA ASP A 88 5.11 -7.37 16.19
C ASP A 88 6.56 -7.84 16.30
N GLU A 89 6.81 -9.12 16.00
CA GLU A 89 8.16 -9.68 15.93
C GLU A 89 9.00 -9.05 14.81
N GLU A 90 8.43 -8.91 13.60
CA GLU A 90 9.14 -8.28 12.49
C GLU A 90 9.43 -6.80 12.76
N LYS A 91 8.51 -6.09 13.42
CA LYS A 91 8.72 -4.71 13.87
C LYS A 91 9.86 -4.64 14.89
N ALA A 92 9.86 -5.53 15.89
CA ALA A 92 10.92 -5.60 16.89
C ALA A 92 12.29 -5.88 16.25
N GLN A 93 12.38 -6.85 15.32
CA GLN A 93 13.62 -7.15 14.59
C GLN A 93 14.09 -5.99 13.72
N ARG A 94 13.17 -5.26 13.07
CA ARG A 94 13.53 -4.05 12.31
C ARG A 94 14.03 -2.94 13.22
N LYS A 95 13.39 -2.72 14.36
CA LYS A 95 13.82 -1.75 15.38
C LYS A 95 15.21 -2.08 15.89
N GLU A 96 15.45 -3.34 16.26
CA GLU A 96 16.76 -3.82 16.69
C GLU A 96 17.84 -3.55 15.64
N ARG A 97 17.58 -3.91 14.37
CA ARG A 97 18.50 -3.66 13.26
C ARG A 97 18.78 -2.17 13.05
N TRP A 98 17.77 -1.32 13.15
CA TRP A 98 17.93 0.13 13.04
C TRP A 98 18.75 0.69 14.20
N MET A 99 18.45 0.27 15.43
CA MET A 99 19.19 0.67 16.64
C MET A 99 20.64 0.19 16.61
N ALA A 100 20.93 -0.98 16.02
CA ALA A 100 22.28 -1.49 15.85
C ALA A 100 23.15 -0.62 14.91
N GLY A 101 22.55 0.30 14.15
CA GLY A 101 23.25 1.29 13.35
C GLY A 101 23.85 2.46 14.17
N PHE A 102 23.59 2.52 15.47
CA PHE A 102 24.11 3.56 16.36
C PHE A 102 25.06 2.93 17.40
N SER A 103 26.33 3.29 17.34
CA SER A 103 27.31 2.77 18.31
C SER A 103 27.08 3.40 19.70
N PRO A 104 27.47 2.71 20.79
CA PRO A 104 27.43 3.30 22.12
C PRO A 104 28.18 4.63 22.23
N GLU A 105 29.31 4.76 21.52
CA GLU A 105 30.12 5.98 21.46
C GLU A 105 29.39 7.13 20.74
N GLU A 106 28.66 6.84 19.65
CA GLU A 106 27.86 7.84 18.94
C GLU A 106 26.69 8.33 19.79
N ILE A 107 26.03 7.42 20.51
CA ILE A 107 24.97 7.76 21.46
C ILE A 107 25.53 8.63 22.58
N GLN A 108 26.66 8.24 23.18
CA GLN A 108 27.34 9.00 24.24
C GLN A 108 27.75 10.40 23.75
N ALA A 109 28.32 10.51 22.55
CA ALA A 109 28.74 11.78 21.96
C ALA A 109 27.53 12.70 21.69
N THR A 110 26.43 12.13 21.18
CA THR A 110 25.18 12.86 20.95
C THR A 110 24.56 13.35 22.26
N ALA A 111 24.51 12.49 23.27
CA ALA A 111 24.02 12.84 24.61
C ALA A 111 24.84 13.99 25.21
N SER A 112 26.17 13.89 25.13
CA SER A 112 27.09 14.92 25.64
C SER A 112 26.89 16.28 24.96
N LYS A 113 26.69 16.30 23.64
CA LYS A 113 26.41 17.54 22.88
C LYS A 113 25.08 18.20 23.27
N ARG A 114 24.11 17.40 23.73
CA ARG A 114 22.76 17.86 24.11
C ARG A 114 22.61 18.15 25.60
N GLY A 115 23.62 17.84 26.41
CA GLY A 115 23.50 17.91 27.87
C GLY A 115 22.56 16.86 28.44
N GLU A 116 22.41 15.73 27.74
CA GLU A 116 21.54 14.60 28.10
C GLU A 116 22.36 13.41 28.59
N THR A 117 21.72 12.45 29.27
CA THR A 117 22.33 11.14 29.55
C THR A 117 22.25 10.23 28.31
N PRO A 118 23.13 9.21 28.20
CA PRO A 118 23.05 8.23 27.11
C PRO A 118 21.69 7.54 27.00
N GLU A 119 21.04 7.27 28.13
CA GLU A 119 19.71 6.65 28.19
C GLU A 119 18.63 7.56 27.60
N GLN A 120 18.71 8.87 27.86
CA GLN A 120 17.80 9.85 27.28
C GLN A 120 17.99 9.96 25.76
N ALA A 121 19.24 10.00 25.30
CA ALA A 121 19.54 10.02 23.87
C ALA A 121 19.05 8.74 23.18
N LYS A 122 19.24 7.57 23.80
CA LYS A 122 18.71 6.30 23.29
C LYS A 122 17.18 6.29 23.24
N ALA A 123 16.50 6.74 24.29
CA ALA A 123 15.03 6.82 24.31
C ALA A 123 14.50 7.79 23.24
N ALA A 124 15.21 8.89 22.96
CA ALA A 124 14.88 9.80 21.88
C ALA A 124 15.04 9.15 20.50
N LEU A 125 16.08 8.33 20.28
CA LEU A 125 16.25 7.54 19.05
C LEU A 125 15.12 6.52 18.89
N GLU A 126 14.77 5.78 19.94
CA GLU A 126 13.65 4.84 19.91
C GLU A 126 12.33 5.55 19.61
N THR A 127 12.10 6.72 20.22
CA THR A 127 10.92 7.55 19.91
C THR A 127 10.93 8.03 18.45
N ALA A 128 12.09 8.42 17.94
CA ALA A 128 12.24 8.81 16.53
C ALA A 128 11.95 7.63 15.58
N TYR A 129 12.35 6.41 15.94
CA TYR A 129 11.98 5.20 15.21
C TYR A 129 10.46 5.03 15.15
N GLU A 130 9.77 5.08 16.29
CA GLU A 130 8.31 4.93 16.32
C GLU A 130 7.57 6.01 15.52
N LEU A 131 8.08 7.24 15.54
CA LEU A 131 7.44 8.36 14.84
C LEU A 131 7.72 8.37 13.33
N GLN A 132 8.95 8.08 12.92
CA GLN A 132 9.39 8.29 11.54
C GLN A 132 9.53 7.00 10.74
N VAL A 133 9.91 5.91 11.38
CA VAL A 133 10.27 4.66 10.72
C VAL A 133 9.15 3.63 10.83
N ALA A 134 8.54 3.50 12.01
CA ALA A 134 7.43 2.58 12.24
C ALA A 134 6.13 3.02 11.52
N GLN A 135 6.00 4.29 11.13
CA GLN A 135 4.85 4.74 10.34
C GLN A 135 4.95 4.40 8.85
N LEU A 136 6.15 4.07 8.35
CA LEU A 136 6.40 3.71 6.94
C LEU A 136 6.04 2.23 6.63
N GLU A 137 5.39 1.52 7.56
CA GLU A 137 5.43 0.05 7.69
C GLU A 137 4.59 -0.77 6.70
N GLY A 138 4.88 -0.68 5.40
CA GLY A 138 4.78 -1.85 4.55
C GLY A 138 6.01 -2.74 4.72
N ALA A 139 5.86 -4.06 4.78
CA ALA A 139 7.02 -4.97 4.76
C ALA A 139 7.85 -4.71 3.50
N HIS A 140 7.20 -4.92 2.35
CA HIS A 140 7.67 -4.61 1.00
C HIS A 140 6.43 -4.40 0.13
N THR A 141 6.61 -3.88 -1.09
CA THR A 141 5.54 -3.94 -2.09
C THR A 141 5.31 -5.40 -2.45
N GLU A 142 4.17 -5.96 -2.07
CA GLU A 142 3.83 -7.36 -2.34
C GLU A 142 2.83 -7.50 -3.48
N ALA A 143 2.00 -6.47 -3.72
CA ALA A 143 1.08 -6.46 -4.84
C ALA A 143 0.97 -5.08 -5.47
N LYS A 144 0.61 -5.06 -6.75
CA LYS A 144 0.28 -3.88 -7.54
C LYS A 144 -1.18 -3.98 -7.95
N PHE A 145 -1.91 -2.88 -7.86
CA PHE A 145 -3.31 -2.83 -8.27
C PHE A 145 -3.63 -1.60 -9.11
N TYR A 146 -4.37 -1.81 -10.20
CA TYR A 146 -4.88 -0.76 -11.08
C TYR A 146 -6.38 -0.56 -10.85
N PHE A 147 -6.75 0.67 -10.50
CA PHE A 147 -8.12 1.01 -10.08
C PHE A 147 -9.18 0.80 -11.17
N GLN A 148 -8.78 0.76 -12.43
CA GLN A 148 -9.68 0.49 -13.54
C GLN A 148 -10.32 -0.91 -13.45
N HIS A 149 -9.72 -1.86 -12.72
CA HIS A 149 -10.30 -3.19 -12.48
C HIS A 149 -11.42 -3.21 -11.44
N LEU A 150 -11.62 -2.16 -10.65
CA LEU A 150 -12.74 -2.11 -9.70
C LEU A 150 -14.05 -1.90 -10.44
N SER A 151 -15.07 -2.69 -10.05
CA SER A 151 -16.46 -2.42 -10.39
C SER A 151 -16.95 -1.14 -9.71
N GLU A 152 -18.13 -0.64 -10.10
CA GLU A 152 -18.72 0.55 -9.47
C GLU A 152 -19.02 0.33 -7.98
N ASP A 153 -19.49 -0.86 -7.60
CA ASP A 153 -19.76 -1.23 -6.19
C ASP A 153 -18.47 -1.27 -5.38
N GLN A 154 -17.42 -1.87 -5.92
CA GLN A 154 -16.12 -1.92 -5.25
C GLN A 154 -15.48 -0.54 -5.11
N ARG A 155 -15.67 0.36 -6.09
CA ARG A 155 -15.23 1.76 -5.97
C ARG A 155 -15.96 2.45 -4.83
N ARG A 156 -17.27 2.27 -4.71
CA ARG A 156 -18.07 2.83 -3.58
C ARG A 156 -17.58 2.27 -2.25
N GLU A 157 -17.43 0.95 -2.13
CA GLU A 157 -16.89 0.30 -0.94
C GLU A 157 -15.50 0.83 -0.57
N PHE A 158 -14.61 1.00 -1.55
CA PHE A 158 -13.27 1.57 -1.34
C PHE A 158 -13.33 2.99 -0.77
N VAL A 159 -14.21 3.84 -1.31
CA VAL A 159 -14.45 5.19 -0.79
C VAL A 159 -14.99 5.16 0.64
N ASP A 160 -15.92 4.26 0.94
CA ASP A 160 -16.51 4.13 2.27
C ASP A 160 -15.46 3.69 3.31
N LEU A 161 -14.61 2.71 2.96
CA LEU A 161 -13.50 2.27 3.81
C LEU A 161 -12.48 3.39 4.06
N TYR A 162 -12.19 4.22 3.05
CA TYR A 162 -11.33 5.39 3.20
C TYR A 162 -11.95 6.44 4.12
N ASN A 163 -13.19 6.85 3.84
CA ASN A 163 -13.88 7.91 4.57
C ASN A 163 -14.14 7.53 6.03
N SER A 164 -14.43 6.26 6.30
CA SER A 164 -14.61 5.73 7.66
C SER A 164 -13.29 5.44 8.40
N ARG A 165 -12.13 5.70 7.77
CA ARG A 165 -10.78 5.40 8.29
C ARG A 165 -10.54 3.93 8.66
N GLN A 166 -11.29 3.02 8.05
CA GLN A 166 -11.08 1.58 8.20
C GLN A 166 -9.94 1.08 7.30
N MET A 167 -9.72 1.74 6.15
CA MET A 167 -8.57 1.45 5.28
C MET A 167 -7.27 2.01 5.87
N LYS A 168 -6.23 1.18 5.93
CA LYS A 168 -4.88 1.63 6.26
C LYS A 168 -4.18 2.16 5.02
N VAL A 169 -3.87 3.45 5.02
CA VAL A 169 -3.01 4.07 4.00
C VAL A 169 -1.62 4.25 4.60
N GLY A 170 -0.59 3.89 3.85
CA GLY A 170 0.80 4.07 4.30
C GLY A 170 1.13 5.54 4.54
N TYR A 171 2.22 5.82 5.24
CA TYR A 171 2.67 7.20 5.53
C TYR A 171 2.66 8.09 4.27
N PRO A 172 2.05 9.28 4.30
CA PRO A 172 1.63 10.07 5.47
C PRO A 172 0.18 9.79 5.96
N GLY A 173 -0.38 8.62 5.70
CA GLY A 173 -1.74 8.25 6.08
C GLY A 173 -2.82 8.75 5.11
N HIS A 174 -2.42 9.25 3.94
CA HIS A 174 -3.33 9.69 2.88
C HIS A 174 -2.68 9.53 1.50
N PHE A 175 -3.51 9.57 0.44
CA PHE A 175 -3.01 9.59 -0.94
C PHE A 175 -2.53 10.99 -1.31
N TYR A 176 -1.35 11.08 -1.96
CA TYR A 176 -0.88 12.36 -2.51
C TYR A 176 -1.80 12.84 -3.63
N GLN A 177 -2.26 11.91 -4.47
CA GLN A 177 -3.35 12.13 -5.41
C GLN A 177 -4.44 11.08 -5.21
N PRO A 178 -5.70 11.50 -4.99
CA PRO A 178 -6.79 10.55 -4.82
C PRO A 178 -7.02 9.73 -6.11
N PRO A 179 -7.47 8.48 -6.00
CA PRO A 179 -7.94 7.69 -7.14
C PRO A 179 -8.90 8.47 -8.04
N PHE A 180 -8.88 8.23 -9.36
CA PHE A 180 -9.66 9.02 -10.33
C PHE A 180 -11.19 9.05 -10.09
N PHE A 181 -11.71 8.08 -9.33
CA PHE A 181 -13.12 7.97 -8.96
C PHE A 181 -13.45 8.63 -7.61
N MET A 182 -12.44 9.04 -6.83
CA MET A 182 -12.62 9.77 -5.58
C MET A 182 -12.67 11.27 -5.86
N ARG A 183 -13.86 11.86 -5.72
CA ARG A 183 -14.08 13.30 -5.90
C ARG A 183 -14.20 13.98 -4.54
N PRO A 184 -13.48 15.09 -4.29
CA PRO A 184 -13.73 15.93 -3.13
C PRO A 184 -15.17 16.44 -3.14
N VAL A 185 -15.80 16.50 -1.98
CA VAL A 185 -17.10 17.18 -1.83
C VAL A 185 -16.87 18.68 -2.12
N PRO A 186 -17.59 19.29 -3.08
CA PRO A 186 -17.45 20.72 -3.35
C PRO A 186 -17.67 21.54 -2.08
N GLY A 187 -16.80 22.52 -1.81
CA GLY A 187 -16.93 23.44 -0.68
C GLY A 187 -16.33 22.99 0.66
N THR A 188 -15.73 21.80 0.75
CA THR A 188 -15.06 21.34 1.98
C THR A 188 -13.57 21.66 2.07
N ARG A 189 -12.96 22.24 1.02
CA ARG A 189 -11.63 22.84 1.14
C ARG A 189 -11.75 24.07 2.01
N LYS A 190 -11.42 23.94 3.30
CA LYS A 190 -10.98 25.10 4.08
C LYS A 190 -9.83 25.70 3.27
N GLN A 191 -9.99 26.94 2.81
CA GLN A 191 -8.83 27.74 2.44
C GLN A 191 -8.00 27.81 3.71
N GLU A 192 -6.97 26.96 3.83
CA GLU A 192 -5.92 27.21 4.79
C GLU A 192 -5.28 28.51 4.32
N GLU A 193 -5.65 29.59 5.00
CA GLU A 193 -5.12 30.93 4.85
C GLU A 193 -3.60 30.82 4.97
N ARG A 194 -2.93 30.86 3.82
CA ARG A 194 -1.50 31.11 3.74
C ARG A 194 -1.30 32.60 4.05
N GLU A 195 -1.26 32.92 5.33
CA GLU A 195 -0.62 34.15 5.83
C GLU A 195 0.90 33.96 5.91
#